data_AF-A0A8H4AGX7-F1
#
_entry.id   AF-A0A8H4AGX7-F1
#
_cell.length_a   1.000
_cell.length_b   1.000
_cell.length_c   1.000
_cell.angle_alpha   90.00
_cell.angle_beta   90.00
_cell.angle_gamma   90.00
#
_symmetry.space_group_name_H-M   'P 1'
#
loop_
_entity.id
_entity.type
_entity.pdbx_description
1 polymer ?
#
loop_
_entity_poly.entity_id
_entity_poly.type
_entity_poly.pdbx_seq_one_letter_code
_entity_poly.pdbx_strand_id
1 'polypeptide(L)'
;MATFKFCSQCSNLLYPKEDKDTQRLLYACRNCIYQEETKNYCVYRNEISNLVSEKTAIVKDIAADPSLPRTERTCTQCGFTVSVYFEAQSRRSDTKMTLYYACGNINCGYRWTDFDNDNSGFNVLEDEEYDDQDYQGEYDVSNQLEDPSYEDPSYPTDNIESEAIDTNAPQYEHNPEDW
;
A
#
# COMPACT_ATOMS: atom_id res chain seq x y z
N MET A 1 -3.96 -5.22 10.83
CA MET A 1 -2.88 -5.08 9.83
C MET A 1 -1.97 -6.29 9.92
N ALA A 2 -1.40 -6.74 8.80
CA ALA A 2 -0.35 -7.74 8.83
C ALA A 2 0.91 -7.13 9.45
N THR A 3 1.54 -7.84 10.39
CA THR A 3 2.75 -7.36 11.10
C THR A 3 3.86 -8.38 10.95
N PHE A 4 4.99 -7.97 10.40
CA PHE A 4 6.18 -8.82 10.29
C PHE A 4 6.90 -8.94 11.63
N LYS A 5 7.51 -10.09 11.88
CA LYS A 5 8.26 -10.39 13.09
C LYS A 5 9.66 -10.90 12.75
N PHE A 6 10.60 -10.67 13.67
CA PHE A 6 11.99 -11.07 13.52
C PHE A 6 12.37 -12.08 14.60
N CYS A 7 13.26 -13.00 14.24
CA CYS A 7 13.78 -14.01 15.15
C CYS A 7 14.60 -13.37 16.27
N SER A 8 14.34 -13.78 17.51
CA SER A 8 15.09 -13.28 18.68
C SER A 8 16.56 -13.71 18.73
N GLN A 9 16.93 -14.78 18.02
CA GLN A 9 18.27 -15.36 18.07
C GLN A 9 19.19 -14.85 16.95
N CYS A 10 18.67 -14.75 15.72
CA CYS A 10 19.47 -14.39 14.54
C CYS A 10 18.95 -13.16 13.78
N SER A 11 17.89 -12.51 14.28
CA SER A 11 17.29 -11.31 13.68
C SER A 11 16.81 -11.44 12.23
N ASN A 12 16.71 -12.66 11.72
CA ASN A 12 16.11 -12.94 10.40
C ASN A 12 14.57 -12.85 10.47
N LEU A 13 13.95 -12.61 9.31
CA LEU A 13 12.50 -12.58 9.17
C LEU A 13 11.89 -13.95 9.55
N LEU A 14 10.80 -13.92 10.32
CA LEU A 14 10.01 -15.11 10.62
C LEU A 14 8.95 -15.33 9.55
N TYR A 15 8.71 -16.61 9.22
CA TYR A 15 7.75 -17.03 8.22
C TYR A 15 6.56 -17.71 8.87
N PRO A 16 5.32 -17.47 8.39
CA PRO A 16 4.14 -18.15 8.88
C PRO A 16 4.25 -19.66 8.62
N LYS A 17 3.97 -20.47 9.65
CA LYS A 17 3.99 -21.93 9.63
C LYS A 17 2.78 -22.46 10.39
N GLU A 18 2.06 -23.41 9.80
CA GLU A 18 0.96 -24.10 10.48
C GLU A 18 1.52 -25.20 11.41
N ASP A 19 1.04 -25.24 12.65
CA ASP A 19 1.15 -26.41 13.51
C ASP A 19 -0.12 -27.26 13.36
N LYS A 20 0.02 -28.41 12.68
CA LYS A 20 -1.10 -29.28 12.30
C LYS A 20 -1.75 -29.97 13.51
N ASP A 21 -0.99 -30.23 14.56
CA ASP A 21 -1.49 -30.96 15.74
C ASP A 21 -2.37 -30.06 16.61
N THR A 22 -1.95 -28.81 16.80
CA THR A 22 -2.70 -27.84 17.61
C THR A 22 -3.62 -26.94 16.78
N GLN A 23 -3.52 -27.01 15.44
CA GLN A 23 -4.23 -26.17 14.47
C GLN A 23 -3.99 -24.67 14.74
N ARG A 24 -2.73 -24.30 14.98
CA ARG A 24 -2.33 -22.92 15.30
C ARG A 24 -1.36 -22.37 14.27
N LEU A 25 -1.44 -21.06 14.06
CA LEU A 25 -0.46 -20.32 13.28
C LEU A 25 0.76 -19.97 14.14
N LEU A 26 1.92 -20.42 13.70
CA LEU A 26 3.23 -20.08 14.25
C LEU A 26 4.00 -19.20 13.27
N TYR A 27 5.01 -18.51 13.79
CA TYR A 27 6.03 -17.81 13.02
C TYR A 27 7.38 -18.46 13.31
N ALA A 28 7.99 -19.08 12.30
CA ALA A 28 9.21 -19.86 12.43
C ALA A 28 10.36 -19.25 11.62
N CYS A 29 11.57 -19.35 12.16
CA CYS A 29 12.79 -18.95 11.45
C CYS A 29 13.22 -20.06 10.49
N ARG A 30 13.76 -19.70 9.31
CA ARG A 30 14.35 -20.67 8.37
C ARG A 30 15.81 -21.01 8.67
N ASN A 31 16.51 -20.15 9.41
CA ASN A 31 17.95 -20.30 9.68
C ASN A 31 18.27 -20.92 11.04
N CYS A 32 17.29 -21.04 11.94
CA CYS A 32 17.46 -21.64 13.26
C CYS A 32 16.15 -22.27 13.74
N ILE A 33 16.18 -22.94 14.89
CA ILE A 33 15.03 -23.68 15.46
C ILE A 33 13.96 -22.79 16.12
N TYR A 34 14.14 -21.48 16.12
CA TYR A 34 13.23 -20.58 16.80
C TYR A 34 11.86 -20.51 16.11
N GLN A 35 10.81 -20.62 16.92
CA GLN A 35 9.42 -20.47 16.50
C GLN A 35 8.58 -19.87 17.63
N GLU A 36 7.54 -19.14 17.29
CA GLU A 36 6.63 -18.53 18.27
C GLU A 36 5.19 -18.45 17.77
N GLU A 37 4.23 -18.43 18.70
CA GLU A 37 2.82 -18.24 18.38
C GLU A 37 2.47 -16.77 18.13
N THR A 38 1.46 -16.53 17.28
CA THR A 38 0.92 -15.19 17.03
C THR A 38 -0.51 -15.06 17.54
N LYS A 39 -0.85 -13.86 18.00
CA LYS A 39 -2.24 -13.47 18.28
C LYS A 39 -2.93 -12.85 17.06
N ASN A 40 -2.14 -12.42 16.08
CA ASN A 40 -2.64 -11.81 14.85
C ASN A 40 -2.58 -12.83 13.72
N TYR A 41 -3.75 -13.20 13.20
CA TYR A 41 -3.92 -14.21 12.15
C TYR A 41 -3.85 -13.63 10.72
N CYS A 42 -3.77 -12.30 10.58
CA CYS A 42 -3.64 -11.67 9.28
C CYS A 42 -2.18 -11.79 8.78
N VAL A 43 -1.92 -12.81 7.96
CA VAL A 43 -0.60 -13.06 7.35
C VAL A 43 -0.30 -12.07 6.24
N TYR A 44 -1.28 -11.79 5.39
CA TYR A 44 -1.16 -10.90 4.26
C TYR A 44 -2.40 -10.02 4.15
N ARG A 45 -2.19 -8.78 3.73
CA ARG A 45 -3.25 -7.85 3.39
C ARG A 45 -2.79 -7.04 2.19
N ASN A 46 -3.61 -7.06 1.13
CA ASN A 46 -3.45 -6.14 0.01
C ASN A 46 -4.29 -4.88 0.27
N GLU A 47 -3.64 -3.73 0.41
CA GLU A 47 -4.32 -2.43 0.55
C GLU A 47 -4.20 -1.67 -0.78
N ILE A 48 -5.29 -1.65 -1.56
CA ILE A 48 -5.33 -1.04 -2.90
C ILE A 48 -5.38 0.50 -2.78
N SER A 49 -6.16 1.01 -1.83
CA SER A 49 -6.31 2.43 -1.53
C SER A 49 -5.65 2.78 -0.18
N ASN A 50 -4.42 3.30 -0.25
CA ASN A 50 -3.68 3.74 0.94
C ASN A 50 -4.13 5.14 1.39
N LEU A 51 -5.36 5.27 1.89
CA LEU A 51 -5.80 6.48 2.62
C LEU A 51 -4.95 6.75 3.86
N VAL A 52 -4.29 5.72 4.39
CA VAL A 52 -3.50 5.76 5.63
C VAL A 52 -2.16 6.48 5.45
N SER A 53 -1.64 6.62 4.22
CA SER A 53 -0.24 7.03 4.01
C SER A 53 0.00 8.55 3.99
N GLU A 54 -1.02 9.38 3.78
CA GLU A 54 -0.83 10.84 3.73
C GLU A 54 -0.54 11.45 5.11
N LYS A 55 -0.84 10.72 6.19
CA LYS A 55 -0.50 11.14 7.56
C LYS A 55 0.87 10.65 8.04
N THR A 56 1.71 10.02 7.22
CA THR A 56 2.94 9.36 7.71
C THR A 56 4.25 10.06 7.37
N ALA A 57 4.26 11.04 6.46
CA ALA A 57 5.41 11.91 6.23
C ALA A 57 5.41 13.12 7.20
N ILE A 58 5.10 12.89 8.49
CA ILE A 58 5.05 13.95 9.50
C ILE A 58 6.48 14.35 9.88
N VAL A 59 7.08 15.21 9.06
CA VAL A 59 8.33 15.91 9.39
C VAL A 59 8.00 16.90 10.50
N LYS A 60 8.55 16.69 11.70
CA LYS A 60 8.32 17.58 12.86
C LYS A 60 8.65 19.04 12.53
N ASP A 61 9.64 19.24 11.66
CA ASP A 61 10.21 20.53 11.29
C ASP A 61 9.51 21.24 10.13
N ILE A 62 8.35 20.74 9.68
CA ILE A 62 7.60 21.37 8.56
C ILE A 62 7.21 22.83 8.86
N ALA A 63 7.04 23.19 10.13
CA ALA A 63 6.75 24.57 10.55
C ALA A 63 7.95 25.51 10.33
N ALA A 64 9.18 24.98 10.35
CA ALA A 64 10.42 25.72 10.17
C ALA A 64 10.79 25.89 8.69
N ASP A 65 10.15 25.15 7.78
CA ASP A 65 10.41 25.26 6.35
C ASP A 65 9.99 26.66 5.84
N PRO A 66 10.92 27.49 5.34
CA PRO A 66 10.61 28.82 4.82
C PRO A 66 9.94 28.76 3.43
N SER A 67 10.03 27.63 2.72
CA SER A 67 9.45 27.46 1.39
C SER A 67 7.94 27.20 1.42
N LEU A 68 7.43 26.74 2.56
CA LEU A 68 6.01 26.44 2.70
C LEU A 68 5.18 27.69 3.03
N PRO A 69 3.98 27.83 2.43
CA PRO A 69 3.11 28.97 2.66
C PRO A 69 2.50 28.93 4.07
N ARG A 70 2.19 30.12 4.58
CA ARG A 70 1.61 30.33 5.92
C ARG A 70 0.25 30.99 5.82
N THR A 71 -0.66 30.62 6.70
CA THR A 71 -2.02 31.19 6.79
C THR A 71 -2.44 31.40 8.23
N GLU A 72 -3.39 32.30 8.44
CA GLU A 72 -3.97 32.66 9.74
C GLU A 72 -5.07 31.67 10.13
N ARG A 73 -4.69 30.43 10.48
CA ARG A 73 -5.58 29.46 11.14
C ARG A 73 -5.09 29.12 12.54
N THR A 74 -5.98 29.32 13.50
CA THR A 74 -5.71 29.06 14.92
C THR A 74 -5.67 27.58 15.23
N CYS A 75 -4.57 27.14 15.83
CA CYS A 75 -4.41 25.78 16.33
C CYS A 75 -5.35 25.51 17.51
N THR A 76 -6.16 24.46 17.43
CA THR A 76 -7.09 24.04 18.50
C THR A 76 -6.38 23.55 19.77
N GLN A 77 -5.11 23.13 19.67
CA GLN A 77 -4.35 22.60 20.81
C GLN A 77 -3.60 23.68 21.61
N CYS A 78 -3.01 24.70 20.95
CA CYS A 78 -2.19 25.72 21.62
C CYS A 78 -2.63 27.17 21.40
N GLY A 79 -3.65 27.41 20.56
CA GLY A 79 -4.17 28.75 20.28
C GLY A 79 -3.25 29.62 19.40
N PHE A 80 -2.15 29.09 18.89
CA PHE A 80 -1.27 29.82 17.97
C PHE A 80 -1.98 30.08 16.64
N THR A 81 -1.97 31.32 16.17
CA THR A 81 -2.81 31.81 15.06
C THR A 81 -2.24 31.54 13.68
N VAL A 82 -0.94 31.22 13.59
CA VAL A 82 -0.27 30.96 12.32
C VAL A 82 -0.12 29.46 12.12
N SER A 83 -0.47 29.00 10.92
CA SER A 83 -0.27 27.63 10.48
C SER A 83 0.44 27.59 9.13
N VAL A 84 1.22 26.55 8.91
CA VAL A 84 1.80 26.20 7.61
C VAL A 84 0.86 25.21 6.94
N TYR A 85 0.64 25.34 5.64
CA TYR A 85 -0.21 24.40 4.90
C TYR A 85 0.50 23.83 3.67
N PHE A 86 0.09 22.62 3.27
CA PHE A 86 0.63 21.90 2.13
C PHE A 86 -0.37 20.86 1.62
N GLU A 87 -0.23 20.45 0.37
CA GLU A 87 -0.99 19.35 -0.22
C GLU A 87 -0.19 18.04 -0.13
N ALA A 88 -0.88 16.91 -0.05
CA ALA A 88 -0.21 15.62 -0.12
C ALA A 88 0.44 15.44 -1.50
N GLN A 89 1.71 15.02 -1.53
CA GLN A 89 2.46 14.75 -2.76
C GLN A 89 2.11 13.38 -3.37
N SER A 90 0.84 13.00 -3.37
CA SER A 90 0.43 11.74 -3.98
C SER A 90 0.37 11.90 -5.50
N ARG A 91 0.94 10.93 -6.22
CA ARG A 91 1.00 10.92 -7.70
C ARG A 91 -0.19 10.21 -8.35
N ARG A 92 -1.18 9.79 -7.55
CA ARG A 92 -2.35 9.09 -8.07
C ARG A 92 -3.37 10.09 -8.62
N SER A 93 -4.15 9.70 -9.63
CA SER A 93 -5.15 10.58 -10.25
C SER A 93 -6.40 10.80 -9.41
N ASP A 94 -6.64 9.94 -8.41
CA ASP A 94 -7.77 9.98 -7.46
C ASP A 94 -7.47 10.82 -6.21
N THR A 95 -6.34 11.54 -6.16
CA THR A 95 -5.94 12.33 -5.01
C THR A 95 -6.84 13.55 -4.86
N LYS A 96 -7.53 13.64 -3.72
CA LYS A 96 -8.31 14.82 -3.36
C LYS A 96 -7.36 16.00 -3.12
N MET A 97 -7.76 17.21 -3.52
CA MET A 97 -7.06 18.47 -3.21
C MET A 97 -7.25 18.86 -1.74
N THR A 98 -6.86 17.98 -0.83
CA THR A 98 -6.98 18.18 0.61
C THR A 98 -5.78 18.96 1.11
N LEU A 99 -6.02 20.10 1.77
CA LEU A 99 -4.96 20.83 2.44
C LEU A 99 -4.70 20.23 3.83
N TYR A 100 -3.43 20.00 4.10
CA TYR A 100 -2.90 19.64 5.41
C TYR A 100 -2.32 20.88 6.06
N TYR A 101 -2.65 21.09 7.33
CA TYR A 101 -2.16 22.19 8.15
C TYR A 101 -1.26 21.66 9.27
N ALA A 102 -0.23 22.43 9.58
CA ALA A 102 0.63 22.24 10.74
C ALA A 102 0.70 23.54 11.54
N CYS A 103 0.62 23.44 12.87
CA CYS A 103 0.79 24.59 13.74
C CYS A 103 2.17 25.24 13.52
N GLY A 104 2.19 26.56 13.36
CA GLY A 104 3.44 27.32 13.21
C GLY A 104 4.29 27.38 14.48
N ASN A 105 3.75 26.97 15.62
CA ASN A 105 4.54 26.77 16.84
C ASN A 105 5.23 25.41 16.79
N ILE A 106 6.56 25.43 16.61
CA ILE A 106 7.43 24.24 16.55
C ILE A 106 7.25 23.32 17.77
N ASN A 107 6.95 23.89 18.94
CA ASN A 107 6.75 23.11 20.16
C ASN A 107 5.37 22.42 20.25
N CYS A 108 4.38 22.86 19.46
CA CYS A 108 3.05 22.27 19.47
C CYS A 108 2.99 21.05 18.56
N GLY A 109 3.39 21.19 17.30
CA GLY A 109 3.37 20.08 16.33
C GLY A 109 1.97 19.52 16.01
N TYR A 110 0.90 20.19 16.42
CA TYR A 110 -0.47 19.80 16.04
C TYR A 110 -0.69 19.96 14.54
N ARG A 111 -1.37 19.00 13.93
CA ARG A 111 -1.64 18.93 12.50
C ARG A 111 -3.08 18.49 12.26
N TRP A 112 -3.71 19.06 11.24
CA TRP A 112 -5.12 18.83 10.92
C TRP A 112 -5.35 19.07 9.42
N THR A 113 -6.47 18.60 8.90
CA THR A 113 -6.92 18.82 7.51
C THR A 113 -8.06 19.82 7.46
N ASP A 114 -8.42 20.30 6.26
CA ASP A 114 -9.61 21.16 6.10
C ASP A 114 -10.90 20.53 6.68
N PHE A 115 -11.02 19.20 6.68
CA PHE A 115 -12.19 18.48 7.18
C PHE A 115 -12.25 18.34 8.70
N ASP A 116 -11.12 18.47 9.41
CA ASP A 116 -11.04 18.17 10.85
C ASP A 116 -11.65 19.29 11.73
N ASN A 117 -11.94 20.48 11.18
CA ASN A 117 -12.54 21.60 11.94
C ASN A 117 -14.08 21.63 11.91
N ASP A 118 -14.73 20.89 11.01
CA ASP A 118 -16.18 20.78 10.99
C ASP A 118 -16.62 19.59 11.84
N ASN A 119 -16.77 19.83 13.13
CA ASN A 119 -17.47 18.92 14.04
C ASN A 119 -18.99 19.00 13.81
N SER A 120 -19.42 18.72 12.59
CA SER A 120 -20.81 18.44 12.23
C SER A 120 -20.86 17.05 11.64
N GLY A 121 -21.69 16.18 12.24
CA GLY A 121 -21.75 14.75 12.01
C GLY A 121 -21.48 14.33 10.56
N PHE A 122 -20.58 13.35 10.44
CA PHE A 122 -20.41 12.53 9.25
C PHE A 122 -21.76 11.93 8.87
N ASN A 123 -22.52 12.63 8.02
CA ASN A 123 -23.43 11.93 7.14
C ASN A 123 -22.52 11.23 6.14
N VAL A 124 -22.45 9.91 6.30
CA VAL A 124 -22.11 8.99 5.23
C VAL A 124 -22.87 9.51 4.01
N LEU A 125 -22.16 10.06 3.02
CA LEU A 125 -22.71 10.10 1.68
C LEU A 125 -22.83 8.64 1.31
N GLU A 126 -24.05 8.12 1.40
CA GLU A 126 -24.42 6.82 0.86
C GLU A 126 -23.85 6.78 -0.56
N ASP A 127 -23.05 5.75 -0.80
CA ASP A 127 -22.54 5.43 -2.12
C ASP A 127 -23.73 5.50 -3.09
N GLU A 128 -23.67 6.37 -4.10
CA GLU A 128 -24.64 6.29 -5.19
C GLU A 128 -24.50 4.88 -5.78
N GLU A 129 -25.55 4.08 -5.58
CA GLU A 129 -25.74 2.80 -6.24
C GLU A 129 -25.54 3.01 -7.75
N TYR A 130 -24.44 2.49 -8.26
CA TYR A 130 -24.27 2.31 -9.68
C TYR A 130 -25.23 1.20 -10.12
N ASP A 131 -26.35 1.61 -10.73
CA ASP A 131 -27.45 0.73 -11.14
C ASP A 131 -26.98 -0.23 -12.25
N ASP A 132 -26.70 -1.48 -11.88
CA ASP A 132 -26.16 -2.53 -12.76
C ASP A 132 -27.29 -3.32 -13.46
N GLN A 133 -28.23 -2.62 -14.11
CA GLN A 133 -29.45 -3.23 -14.66
C GLN A 133 -29.47 -3.49 -16.18
N ASP A 134 -28.38 -3.24 -16.93
CA ASP A 134 -28.41 -3.43 -18.39
C ASP A 134 -27.49 -4.53 -18.96
N TYR A 135 -26.97 -5.43 -18.12
CA TYR A 135 -26.22 -6.62 -18.60
C TYR A 135 -27.06 -7.90 -18.53
N GLN A 136 -28.15 -7.96 -19.30
CA GLN A 136 -28.77 -9.24 -19.66
C GLN A 136 -28.19 -9.75 -20.99
N GLY A 137 -27.07 -10.45 -20.90
CA GLY A 137 -26.51 -11.23 -22.00
C GLY A 137 -26.11 -12.61 -21.51
N GLU A 138 -26.98 -13.60 -21.71
CA GLU A 138 -26.64 -15.02 -21.60
C GLU A 138 -25.53 -15.33 -22.62
N TYR A 139 -24.34 -15.72 -22.16
CA TYR A 139 -23.32 -16.25 -23.05
C TYR A 139 -23.61 -17.73 -23.27
N ASP A 140 -24.25 -18.04 -24.38
CA ASP A 140 -24.43 -19.42 -24.84
C ASP A 140 -23.12 -19.89 -25.48
N VAL A 141 -22.41 -20.82 -24.83
CA VAL A 141 -21.14 -21.41 -25.28
C VAL A 141 -21.45 -22.43 -26.37
N SER A 142 -21.90 -21.96 -27.54
CA SER A 142 -22.11 -22.77 -28.74
C SER A 142 -22.36 -21.87 -29.95
N ASN A 143 -21.31 -21.24 -30.49
CA ASN A 143 -21.11 -21.08 -31.94
C ASN A 143 -19.78 -20.36 -32.19
N GLN A 144 -18.80 -21.13 -32.67
CA GLN A 144 -17.61 -20.60 -33.30
C GLN A 144 -17.98 -19.92 -34.62
N LEU A 145 -17.57 -18.66 -34.77
CA LEU A 145 -17.28 -18.07 -36.08
C LEU A 145 -15.93 -17.38 -35.95
N GLU A 146 -14.94 -17.94 -36.64
CA GLU A 146 -13.61 -17.38 -36.82
C GLU A 146 -13.74 -16.06 -37.59
N ASP A 147 -13.28 -14.95 -37.02
CA ASP A 147 -13.17 -13.68 -37.73
C ASP A 147 -11.92 -13.74 -38.65
N PRO A 148 -12.06 -13.69 -39.99
CA PRO A 148 -10.94 -13.86 -40.92
C PRO A 148 -10.02 -12.64 -41.04
N SER A 149 -10.18 -11.62 -40.20
CA SER A 149 -9.53 -10.31 -40.39
C SER A 149 -8.48 -9.91 -39.34
N TYR A 150 -8.17 -10.78 -38.38
CA TYR A 150 -7.12 -10.48 -37.40
C TYR A 150 -5.74 -10.98 -37.90
N GLU A 151 -4.95 -10.06 -38.45
CA GLU A 151 -3.51 -10.27 -38.65
C GLU A 151 -2.74 -9.79 -37.41
N ASP A 152 -1.93 -10.69 -36.84
CA ASP A 152 -1.14 -10.45 -35.63
C ASP A 152 -0.01 -9.44 -35.92
N PRO A 153 0.08 -8.30 -35.21
CA PRO A 153 1.13 -7.33 -35.46
C PRO A 153 2.50 -7.88 -35.02
N SER A 154 3.37 -8.14 -36.00
CA SER A 154 4.76 -8.51 -35.77
C SER A 154 5.57 -7.33 -35.23
N TYR A 155 6.12 -7.48 -34.02
CA TYR A 155 7.09 -6.54 -33.47
C TYR A 155 8.47 -6.77 -34.11
N PRO A 156 9.18 -5.72 -34.57
CA PRO A 156 10.53 -5.85 -35.09
C PRO A 156 11.51 -6.28 -33.99
N THR A 157 12.22 -7.40 -34.17
CA THR A 157 13.26 -7.91 -33.24
C THR A 157 14.67 -7.43 -33.55
N ASP A 158 14.83 -6.42 -34.42
CA ASP A 158 16.13 -5.90 -34.78
C ASP A 158 16.55 -4.80 -33.79
N ASN A 159 17.00 -5.20 -32.59
CA ASN A 159 17.98 -4.51 -31.72
C ASN A 159 18.12 -5.20 -30.35
N ILE A 160 18.29 -6.52 -30.31
CA ILE A 160 18.88 -7.19 -29.14
C ILE A 160 20.27 -7.66 -29.57
N GLU A 161 21.30 -6.93 -29.14
CA GLU A 161 22.67 -7.43 -29.19
C GLU A 161 22.72 -8.76 -28.44
N SER A 162 23.34 -9.77 -29.06
CA SER A 162 23.58 -11.06 -28.42
C SER A 162 24.54 -10.87 -27.25
N GLU A 163 24.01 -10.76 -26.03
CA GLU A 163 24.81 -10.98 -24.83
C GLU A 163 25.35 -12.42 -24.85
N ALA A 164 26.67 -12.53 -24.70
CA ALA A 164 27.38 -13.79 -24.72
C ALA A 164 26.85 -14.73 -23.62
N ILE A 165 26.53 -15.97 -24.00
CA ILE A 165 26.21 -17.05 -23.08
C ILE A 165 27.47 -17.32 -22.25
N ASP A 166 27.49 -16.89 -21.00
CA ASP A 166 28.48 -17.32 -20.02
C ASP A 166 28.20 -18.79 -19.68
N THR A 167 29.04 -19.68 -20.19
CA THR A 167 28.90 -21.14 -20.08
C THR A 167 29.31 -21.69 -18.70
N ASN A 168 29.51 -20.82 -17.70
CA ASN A 168 29.94 -21.21 -16.35
C ASN A 168 28.90 -20.99 -15.24
N ALA A 169 27.60 -20.83 -15.56
CA ALA A 169 26.57 -20.81 -14.52
C ALA A 169 26.42 -22.21 -13.87
N PRO A 170 26.63 -22.36 -12.55
CA PRO A 170 26.45 -23.65 -11.88
C PRO A 170 24.97 -24.06 -11.88
N GLN A 171 24.67 -25.26 -12.36
CA GLN A 171 23.31 -25.82 -12.35
C GLN A 171 22.91 -26.16 -10.91
N TYR A 172 21.93 -25.44 -10.38
CA TYR A 172 21.27 -25.80 -9.12
C TYR A 172 20.20 -26.86 -9.43
N GLU A 173 20.49 -28.12 -9.11
CA GLU A 173 19.48 -29.18 -9.10
C GLU A 173 18.53 -28.94 -7.92
N HIS A 174 17.24 -28.86 -8.22
CA HIS A 174 16.19 -28.67 -7.22
C HIS A 174 15.81 -30.04 -6.63
N ASN A 175 16.07 -30.26 -5.34
CA ASN A 175 15.67 -31.48 -4.65
C ASN A 175 14.18 -31.38 -4.23
N PRO A 176 13.30 -32.27 -4.69
CA PRO A 176 11.87 -32.23 -4.40
C PRO A 176 11.48 -32.60 -2.95
N GLU A 177 12.43 -32.85 -2.04
CA GLU A 177 12.15 -33.13 -0.62
C GLU A 177 12.27 -31.91 0.32
N ASP A 178 12.61 -30.73 -0.18
CA ASP A 178 12.74 -29.48 0.62
C ASP A 178 11.40 -28.72 0.82
N TRP A 179 10.27 -29.42 0.98
CA TRP A 179 8.95 -28.84 1.32
C TRP A 179 8.66 -28.80 2.83
#